data_AF-A0A834A262-F1
#
_entry.id   AF-A0A834A262-F1
#
_cell.length_a   1.000
_cell.length_b   1.000
_cell.length_c   1.000
_cell.angle_alpha   90.00
_cell.angle_beta   90.00
_cell.angle_gamma   90.00
#
_symmetry.space_group_name_H-M   'P 1'
#
loop_
_entity.id
_entity.type
_entity.pdbx_description
1 polymer ?
#
loop_
_entity_poly.entity_id
_entity_poly.type
_entity_poly.pdbx_seq_one_letter_code
_entity_poly.pdbx_strand_id
1 'polypeptide(L)'
;MCWNYHGGFRCYPRNPCQEPYVLASENRCICPVSNALCRDLPQAIIYKYMSLRSDRSVPSDIFQIQATTIYANTINTFQLKSGNENGEFYLRPTSPVSAMLVLVKSLSGPREYIVDLEMLTVSSIGTFRTSSVLRLTIIVGPFSF
;
A
#
# COMPACT_ATOMS: atom_id res chain seq x y z
N MET A 1 3.79 -15.39 -8.20
CA MET A 1 3.45 -14.91 -9.55
C MET A 1 4.63 -14.12 -10.08
N CYS A 2 5.01 -14.30 -11.36
CA CYS A 2 6.12 -13.56 -11.96
C CYS A 2 5.58 -12.58 -13.00
N TRP A 3 6.17 -11.39 -13.05
CA TRP A 3 5.82 -10.32 -13.96
C TRP A 3 7.08 -9.84 -14.68
N ASN A 4 6.94 -9.52 -15.97
CA ASN A 4 7.99 -8.88 -16.75
C ASN A 4 7.87 -7.37 -16.55
N TYR A 5 8.94 -6.77 -16.06
CA TYR A 5 9.05 -5.33 -15.86
C TYR A 5 10.18 -4.83 -16.74
N HIS A 6 9.89 -3.90 -17.66
CA HIS A 6 10.80 -3.29 -18.64
C HIS A 6 12.30 -3.43 -18.28
N GLY A 7 12.97 -4.46 -18.79
CA GLY A 7 14.38 -4.74 -18.49
C GLY A 7 14.67 -5.94 -17.56
N GLY A 8 13.66 -6.70 -17.13
CA GLY A 8 13.83 -7.93 -16.35
C GLY A 8 12.52 -8.62 -15.95
N PHE A 9 12.62 -9.71 -15.19
CA PHE A 9 11.46 -10.36 -14.57
C PHE A 9 11.60 -10.35 -13.05
N ARG A 10 10.47 -10.23 -12.34
CA ARG A 10 10.42 -10.36 -10.89
C ARG A 10 9.31 -11.30 -10.49
N CYS A 11 9.59 -12.12 -9.49
CA CYS A 11 8.66 -13.10 -8.95
C CYS A 11 8.31 -12.75 -7.51
N TYR A 12 7.02 -12.70 -7.23
CA TYR A 12 6.48 -12.52 -5.89
C TYR A 12 5.87 -13.81 -5.38
N PRO A 13 5.92 -14.08 -4.07
CA PRO A 13 5.32 -15.29 -3.51
C PRO A 13 3.81 -15.32 -3.79
N ARG A 14 3.26 -16.52 -4.02
CA ARG A 14 1.80 -16.69 -4.15
C ARG A 14 1.06 -16.39 -2.84
N ASN A 15 1.70 -16.70 -1.71
CA ASN A 15 1.25 -16.33 -0.38
C ASN A 15 2.28 -15.38 0.24
N PRO A 16 2.03 -14.06 0.26
CA PRO A 16 2.91 -13.09 0.90
C PRO A 16 2.72 -13.00 2.42
N CYS A 17 1.73 -13.70 3.00
CA CYS A 17 1.41 -13.61 4.41
C CYS A 17 2.48 -14.28 5.27
N GLN A 18 2.82 -13.64 6.37
CA GLN A 18 3.69 -14.18 7.41
C GLN A 18 2.88 -14.26 8.71
N GLU A 19 3.18 -15.26 9.55
CA GLU A 19 2.56 -15.38 10.87
C GLU A 19 2.69 -14.05 11.65
N PRO A 20 1.62 -13.54 12.30
CA PRO A 20 0.33 -14.18 12.59
C PRO A 20 -0.76 -14.02 11.50
N TYR A 21 -0.42 -13.47 10.33
CA TYR A 21 -1.39 -13.25 9.27
C TYR A 21 -1.72 -14.51 8.48
N VAL A 22 -3.00 -14.66 8.14
CA VAL A 22 -3.52 -15.74 7.29
C VAL A 22 -4.02 -15.18 5.96
N LEU A 23 -3.85 -15.96 4.89
CA LEU A 23 -4.27 -15.57 3.55
C LEU A 23 -5.80 -15.64 3.43
N ALA A 24 -6.44 -14.49 3.21
CA ALA A 24 -7.90 -14.39 3.08
C ALA A 24 -8.37 -14.35 1.62
N SER A 25 -7.62 -13.66 0.76
CA SER A 25 -7.86 -13.61 -0.68
C SER A 25 -6.54 -13.40 -1.41
N GLU A 26 -6.56 -13.40 -2.75
CA GLU A 26 -5.36 -13.12 -3.54
C GLU A 26 -4.73 -11.78 -3.12
N ASN A 27 -3.52 -11.85 -2.57
CA ASN A 27 -2.74 -10.74 -2.02
C ASN A 27 -3.32 -10.03 -0.78
N ARG A 28 -4.30 -10.61 -0.07
CA ARG A 28 -4.82 -10.05 1.19
C ARG A 28 -4.57 -10.99 2.35
N CYS A 29 -3.83 -10.48 3.32
CA CYS A 29 -3.50 -11.15 4.57
C CYS A 29 -4.32 -10.51 5.70
N ILE A 30 -4.99 -11.32 6.52
CA ILE A 30 -5.78 -10.84 7.66
C ILE A 30 -5.16 -11.31 8.97
N CYS A 31 -5.23 -10.48 10.00
CA CYS A 31 -4.86 -10.85 11.35
C CYS A 31 -6.13 -11.24 12.11
N PRO A 32 -6.34 -12.53 12.44
CA PRO A 32 -7.55 -12.97 13.11
C PRO A 32 -7.67 -12.36 14.51
N VAL A 33 -8.85 -11.83 14.84
CA VAL A 33 -9.12 -11.23 16.17
C VAL A 33 -8.95 -12.25 17.30
N SER A 34 -9.15 -13.55 17.02
CA SER A 34 -8.92 -14.63 17.97
C SER A 34 -7.45 -14.87 18.30
N ASN A 35 -6.51 -14.37 17.49
CA ASN A 35 -5.08 -14.52 17.74
C ASN A 35 -4.58 -13.36 18.60
N ALA A 36 -4.07 -13.66 19.79
CA ALA A 36 -3.56 -12.66 20.73
C ALA A 36 -2.40 -11.81 20.16
N LEU A 37 -1.61 -12.37 19.23
CA LEU A 37 -0.52 -11.66 18.54
C LEU A 37 -1.02 -10.51 17.65
N CYS A 38 -2.32 -10.51 17.30
CA CYS A 38 -2.91 -9.52 16.41
C CYS A 38 -3.38 -8.23 17.11
N ARG A 39 -3.29 -8.15 18.45
CA ARG A 39 -3.89 -7.03 19.21
C ARG A 39 -3.42 -5.65 18.74
N ASP A 40 -2.13 -5.49 18.49
CA ASP A 40 -1.51 -4.22 18.10
C ASP A 40 -1.02 -4.21 16.65
N LEU A 41 -1.48 -5.18 15.85
CA LEU A 41 -1.13 -5.30 14.45
C LEU A 41 -2.25 -4.77 13.55
N PRO A 42 -1.94 -4.28 12.33
CA PRO A 42 -2.95 -3.99 11.34
C PRO A 42 -3.88 -5.19 11.11
N GLN A 43 -5.18 -4.94 11.03
CA GLN A 43 -6.21 -5.97 10.81
C GLN A 43 -6.01 -6.68 9.46
N ALA A 44 -5.53 -5.96 8.46
CA ALA A 44 -5.22 -6.52 7.15
C ALA A 44 -3.97 -5.89 6.52
N ILE A 45 -3.25 -6.68 5.75
CA ILE A 45 -2.19 -6.25 4.84
C ILE A 45 -2.57 -6.67 3.43
N ILE A 46 -2.57 -5.71 2.50
CA ILE A 46 -2.88 -5.93 1.09
C ILE A 46 -1.60 -5.67 0.31
N TYR A 47 -1.17 -6.65 -0.48
CA TYR A 47 0.02 -6.54 -1.31
C TYR A 47 -0.39 -6.13 -2.73
N LYS A 48 0.23 -5.07 -3.26
CA LYS A 48 0.05 -4.64 -4.64
C LYS A 48 1.41 -4.39 -5.27
N TYR A 49 1.47 -4.61 -6.58
CA TYR A 49 2.69 -4.49 -7.38
C TYR A 49 2.36 -3.62 -8.59
N MET A 50 3.23 -2.69 -8.92
CA MET A 50 3.11 -1.86 -10.11
C MET A 50 4.49 -1.52 -10.68
N SER A 51 4.56 -1.26 -11.99
CA SER A 51 5.74 -0.67 -12.60
C SER A 51 5.58 0.82 -12.81
N LEU A 52 6.67 1.57 -12.69
CA LEU A 52 6.74 2.99 -13.02
C LEU A 52 7.89 3.22 -14.01
N ARG A 53 7.67 4.09 -14.99
CA ARG A 53 8.74 4.55 -15.89
C ARG A 53 9.63 5.57 -15.19
N SER A 54 10.93 5.53 -15.48
CA SER A 54 11.93 6.42 -14.90
C SER A 54 11.85 7.86 -15.43
N ASP A 55 11.25 8.08 -16.60
CA ASP A 55 11.08 9.40 -17.24
C ASP A 55 9.80 10.14 -16.84
N ARG A 56 9.05 9.60 -15.88
CA ARG A 56 7.79 10.20 -15.46
C ARG A 56 8.03 11.62 -14.93
N SER A 57 7.30 12.58 -15.50
CA SER A 57 7.32 13.96 -15.01
C SER A 57 6.78 14.05 -13.58
N VAL A 58 7.29 15.01 -12.81
CA VAL A 58 6.80 15.28 -11.45
C VAL A 58 6.23 16.70 -11.35
N PRO A 59 5.16 16.91 -10.56
CA PRO A 59 4.44 15.91 -9.77
C PRO A 59 3.55 15.00 -10.64
N SER A 60 3.29 13.76 -10.19
CA SER A 60 2.38 12.85 -10.91
C SER A 60 1.61 11.92 -9.99
N ASP A 61 0.32 11.72 -10.28
CA ASP A 61 -0.58 10.80 -9.59
C ASP A 61 -0.27 9.35 -10.02
N ILE A 62 0.30 8.53 -9.12
CA ILE A 62 0.83 7.21 -9.50
C ILE A 62 -0.02 6.03 -9.03
N PHE A 63 -0.79 6.18 -7.96
CA PHE A 63 -1.60 5.09 -7.42
C PHE A 63 -2.77 5.63 -6.58
N GLN A 64 -4.00 5.22 -6.89
CA GLN A 64 -5.14 5.56 -6.05
C GLN A 64 -5.43 4.43 -5.05
N ILE A 65 -5.52 4.79 -3.77
CA ILE A 65 -6.00 3.90 -2.72
C ILE A 65 -7.45 4.23 -2.38
N GLN A 66 -8.20 3.18 -2.02
CA GLN A 66 -9.59 3.29 -1.62
C GLN A 66 -9.83 2.42 -0.39
N ALA A 67 -10.79 2.83 0.44
CA ALA A 67 -11.20 2.05 1.59
C ALA A 67 -11.73 0.68 1.16
N THR A 68 -11.23 -0.39 1.77
CA THR A 68 -11.67 -1.74 1.47
C THR A 68 -13.03 -2.06 2.05
N THR A 69 -13.41 -1.40 3.13
CA THR A 69 -14.70 -1.54 3.79
C THR A 69 -15.19 -0.17 4.20
N ILE A 70 -16.42 0.16 3.84
CA ILE A 70 -17.07 1.41 4.21
C ILE A 70 -18.10 1.06 5.28
N TYR A 71 -17.83 1.49 6.50
CA TYR A 71 -18.78 1.35 7.61
C TYR A 71 -19.52 2.68 7.81
N ALA A 72 -20.83 2.61 8.01
CA ALA A 72 -21.59 3.77 8.48
C ALA A 72 -20.99 4.26 9.81
N ASN A 73 -20.99 5.58 10.01
CA ASN A 73 -20.45 6.22 11.22
C ASN A 73 -18.98 5.86 11.51
N THR A 74 -18.15 5.81 10.46
CA THR A 74 -16.70 5.73 10.60
C THR A 74 -16.00 6.86 9.85
N ILE A 75 -14.86 7.27 10.40
CA ILE A 75 -13.94 8.23 9.79
C ILE A 75 -12.72 7.45 9.33
N ASN A 76 -12.37 7.57 8.05
CA ASN A 76 -11.16 6.99 7.51
C ASN A 76 -10.09 8.06 7.36
N THR A 77 -8.89 7.76 7.85
CA THR A 77 -7.70 8.58 7.67
C THR A 77 -6.67 7.77 6.93
N PHE A 78 -6.14 8.35 5.85
CA PHE A 78 -5.12 7.72 5.02
C PHE A 78 -3.78 8.38 5.30
N GLN A 79 -2.73 7.57 5.49
CA GLN A 79 -1.38 8.06 5.74
C GLN A 79 -0.33 7.22 5.05
N LEU A 80 0.81 7.85 4.72
CA LEU A 80 2.00 7.16 4.29
C LEU A 80 2.74 6.70 5.57
N LYS A 81 2.83 5.39 5.79
CA LYS A 81 3.36 4.78 7.01
C LYS A 81 4.86 4.56 6.95
N SER A 82 5.39 4.05 5.83
CA SER A 82 6.83 3.80 5.65
C SER A 82 7.22 3.71 4.17
N GLY A 83 8.53 3.69 3.86
CA GLY A 83 9.03 3.51 2.50
C GLY A 83 9.16 4.80 1.70
N ASN A 84 9.29 5.94 2.37
CA ASN A 84 9.40 7.26 1.77
C ASN A 84 10.49 8.11 2.46
N GLU A 85 11.60 7.46 2.81
CA GLU A 85 12.66 8.06 3.61
C GLU A 85 13.34 9.23 2.88
N ASN A 86 13.38 9.23 1.54
CA ASN A 86 13.94 10.34 0.77
C ASN A 86 12.87 11.33 0.27
N GLY A 87 11.60 11.16 0.65
CA GLY A 87 10.51 12.08 0.31
C GLY A 87 10.19 12.12 -1.19
N GLU A 88 10.24 10.98 -1.88
CA GLU A 88 9.84 10.83 -3.28
C GLU A 88 8.33 10.88 -3.47
N PHE A 89 7.56 10.58 -2.43
CA PHE A 89 6.12 10.45 -2.46
C PHE A 89 5.44 11.34 -1.41
N TYR A 90 4.18 11.70 -1.66
CA TYR A 90 3.27 12.10 -0.60
C TYR A 90 1.88 11.55 -0.88
N LEU A 91 1.05 11.49 0.16
CA LEU A 91 -0.32 11.01 0.06
C LEU A 91 -1.29 12.18 0.11
N ARG A 92 -2.12 12.32 -0.93
CA ARG A 92 -3.14 13.37 -1.05
C ARG A 92 -4.53 12.76 -0.85
N PRO A 93 -5.25 13.05 0.24
CA PRO A 93 -6.65 12.66 0.36
C PRO A 93 -7.48 13.21 -0.80
N THR A 94 -8.28 12.36 -1.43
CA THR A 94 -9.16 12.75 -2.55
C THR A 94 -10.65 12.69 -2.17
N SER A 95 -11.00 11.87 -1.19
CA SER A 95 -12.35 11.80 -0.60
C SER A 95 -12.29 11.19 0.81
N PRO A 96 -13.40 11.13 1.56
CA PRO A 96 -13.46 10.41 2.83
C PRO A 96 -13.14 8.91 2.75
N VAL A 97 -13.11 8.33 1.54
CA VAL A 97 -12.86 6.90 1.31
C VAL A 97 -11.74 6.64 0.30
N SER A 98 -10.98 7.67 -0.12
CA SER A 98 -9.90 7.52 -1.08
C SER A 98 -8.78 8.54 -0.92
N ALA A 99 -7.58 8.14 -1.33
CA ALA A 99 -6.41 9.01 -1.42
C ALA A 99 -5.58 8.66 -2.66
N MET A 100 -4.78 9.62 -3.11
CA MET A 100 -3.88 9.48 -4.24
C MET A 100 -2.43 9.53 -3.76
N LEU A 101 -1.64 8.52 -4.09
CA LEU A 101 -0.19 8.55 -3.95
C LEU A 101 0.38 9.38 -5.10
N VAL A 102 1.10 10.44 -4.75
CA VAL A 102 1.67 11.38 -5.70
C VAL A 102 3.19 11.30 -5.64
N LEU A 103 3.82 11.13 -6.79
CA LEU A 103 5.26 11.22 -6.98
C LEU A 103 5.68 12.69 -7.09
N VAL A 104 6.68 13.10 -6.33
CA VAL A 104 7.23 14.47 -6.33
C VAL A 104 8.71 14.56 -6.70
N LYS A 105 9.41 13.42 -6.73
CA LYS A 105 10.79 13.34 -7.23
C LYS A 105 10.89 12.25 -8.28
N SER A 106 11.65 12.48 -9.34
CA SER A 106 11.90 11.46 -10.36
C SER A 106 12.58 10.24 -9.72
N LEU A 107 12.20 9.04 -10.16
CA LEU A 107 12.81 7.79 -9.70
C LEU A 107 13.81 7.30 -10.75
N SER A 108 14.96 6.82 -10.28
CA SER A 108 15.97 6.18 -11.14
C SER A 108 16.00 4.69 -10.85
N GLY A 109 15.83 3.88 -11.91
CA GLY A 109 15.97 2.43 -11.84
C GLY A 109 17.37 1.93 -12.27
N PRO A 110 17.62 0.60 -12.19
CA PRO A 110 16.69 -0.43 -11.75
C PRO A 110 16.58 -0.45 -10.22
N ARG A 111 15.38 -0.19 -9.68
CA ARG A 111 15.15 -0.15 -8.22
C ARG A 111 13.72 -0.50 -7.86
N GLU A 112 13.54 -1.10 -6.69
CA GLU A 112 12.23 -1.35 -6.09
C GLU A 112 12.03 -0.42 -4.89
N TYR A 113 10.83 0.14 -4.81
CA TYR A 113 10.37 0.94 -3.69
C TYR A 113 9.19 0.21 -3.05
N ILE A 114 9.24 -0.01 -1.74
CA ILE A 114 8.16 -0.64 -0.99
C ILE A 114 7.57 0.43 -0.09
N VAL A 115 6.37 0.90 -0.42
CA VAL A 115 5.67 1.96 0.32
C VAL A 115 4.50 1.33 1.06
N ASP A 116 4.45 1.52 2.37
CA ASP A 116 3.30 1.12 3.18
C ASP A 116 2.35 2.30 3.33
N LEU A 117 1.13 2.15 2.83
CA LEU A 117 0.05 3.11 2.97
C LEU A 117 -0.95 2.56 3.99
N GLU A 118 -1.22 3.32 5.04
CA GLU A 118 -2.10 2.90 6.12
C GLU A 118 -3.44 3.63 6.04
N MET A 119 -4.51 2.87 6.18
CA MET A 119 -5.86 3.36 6.43
C MET A 119 -6.21 3.09 7.88
N LEU A 120 -6.41 4.16 8.64
CA LEU A 120 -6.96 4.12 9.98
C LEU A 120 -8.47 4.36 9.88
N THR A 121 -9.26 3.45 10.43
CA THR A 121 -10.71 3.61 10.52
C THR A 121 -11.09 3.72 11.99
N VAL A 122 -11.75 4.81 12.35
CA VAL A 122 -12.23 5.07 13.70
C VAL A 122 -13.74 5.24 13.66
N SER A 123 -14.46 4.58 14.56
CA SER A 123 -15.89 4.84 14.73
C SER A 123 -16.11 6.30 15.15
N SER A 124 -17.13 6.97 14.61
CA SER A 124 -17.43 8.37 14.92
C SER A 124 -17.75 8.61 16.41
N ILE A 125 -18.15 7.56 17.14
CA ILE A 125 -18.42 7.56 18.58
C ILE A 125 -17.24 7.06 19.43
N GLY A 126 -16.08 6.78 18.81
CA GLY A 126 -14.84 6.40 19.49
C GLY A 126 -14.77 4.97 20.07
N THR A 127 -15.75 4.11 19.79
CA THR A 127 -15.85 2.74 20.33
C THR A 127 -14.84 1.76 19.75
N PHE A 128 -14.39 1.95 18.51
CA PHE A 128 -13.33 1.12 17.93
C PHE A 128 -12.42 1.90 16.99
N ARG A 129 -11.17 1.41 16.91
CA ARG A 129 -10.14 1.84 15.97
C ARG A 129 -9.54 0.60 15.32
N THR A 130 -9.50 0.58 14.00
CA THR A 130 -8.82 -0.46 13.22
C THR A 130 -7.84 0.16 12.24
N SER A 131 -6.84 -0.60 11.84
CA SER A 131 -5.85 -0.22 10.83
C SER A 131 -5.80 -1.29 9.73
N SER A 132 -5.65 -0.87 8.48
CA SER A 132 -5.29 -1.73 7.36
C SER A 132 -4.12 -1.12 6.60
N VAL A 133 -3.18 -1.95 6.17
CA VAL A 133 -2.01 -1.52 5.41
C VAL A 133 -2.09 -2.02 3.98
N LEU A 134 -1.83 -1.15 3.02
CA LEU A 134 -1.53 -1.50 1.64
C LEU A 134 -0.01 -1.39 1.46
N ARG A 135 0.64 -2.54 1.24
CA ARG A 135 2.05 -2.60 0.86
C ARG A 135 2.16 -2.56 -0.66
N LEU A 136 2.52 -1.39 -1.18
CA LEU A 136 2.71 -1.16 -2.60
C LEU A 136 4.18 -1.32 -2.96
N THR A 137 4.49 -2.31 -3.79
CA THR A 137 5.83 -2.47 -4.39
C THR A 137 5.83 -1.81 -5.77
N ILE A 138 6.66 -0.78 -5.94
CA ILE A 138 6.83 -0.01 -7.17
C ILE A 138 8.16 -0.43 -7.80
N ILE A 139 8.09 -1.00 -9.00
CA ILE A 139 9.26 -1.45 -9.76
C ILE A 139 9.62 -0.36 -10.78
N VAL A 140 10.83 0.17 -10.69
CA VAL A 140 11.37 1.16 -11.62
C VAL A 140 12.42 0.49 -12.50
N GLY A 141 12.20 0.50 -13.82
CA GLY A 141 13.10 -0.13 -14.79
C GLY A 141 14.41 0.65 -15.00
N PRO A 142 15.47 -0.01 -15.50
CA PRO A 142 16.75 0.64 -15.81
C PRO A 142 16.67 1.68 -16.93
N PHE A 143 15.59 1.68 -17.71
CA PHE A 143 15.44 2.56 -18.87
C PHE A 143 14.16 3.40 -18.82
N SER A 144 14.21 4.53 -19.50
CA SER A 144 13.17 5.57 -19.56
C SER A 144 12.12 5.36 -20.66
N PHE A 145 12.30 4.44 -21.60
CA PHE A 145 11.58 4.44 -22.87
C PHE A 145 10.21 3.74 -22.85
#